data_AF-A0A6H2DJ26-F1
#
_entry.id   AF-A0A6H2DJ26-F1
#
_cell.length_a   1.000
_cell.length_b   1.000
_cell.length_c   1.000
_cell.angle_alpha   90.00
_cell.angle_beta   90.00
_cell.angle_gamma   90.00
#
_symmetry.space_group_name_H-M   'P 1'
#
loop_
_entity.id
_entity.type
_entity.pdbx_description
1 polymer ?
#
loop_
_entity_poly.entity_id
_entity_poly.type
_entity_poly.pdbx_seq_one_letter_code
_entity_poly.pdbx_strand_id
1 'polypeptide(L)'
;MTVAQMPQHNHGVKLIAEGNVGTTANPTDAMLSVSINGDKVYGPDTTAAEVPMNARAIHQSNMGGGQSQNNMQPYQALMYCVVTQGIFPSRS
;
A
#
# COMPACT_ATOMS: atom_id res chain seq x y z
N MET A 1 -7.19 -2.16 19.86
CA MET A 1 -8.44 -1.72 19.23
C MET A 1 -8.78 -2.72 18.13
N THR A 2 -9.77 -3.58 18.32
CA THR A 2 -10.11 -4.70 17.41
C THR A 2 -11.43 -4.52 16.68
N VAL A 3 -12.15 -3.41 16.92
CA VAL A 3 -13.42 -3.13 16.24
C VAL A 3 -13.13 -2.69 14.81
N ALA A 4 -13.73 -3.36 13.83
CA ALA A 4 -13.60 -3.04 12.41
C ALA A 4 -14.15 -1.64 12.12
N GLN A 5 -13.27 -0.64 12.00
CA GLN A 5 -13.63 0.73 11.60
C GLN A 5 -13.71 0.89 10.07
N MET A 6 -13.14 -0.07 9.31
CA MET A 6 -13.19 -0.10 7.85
C MET A 6 -13.43 -1.52 7.35
N PRO A 7 -14.30 -1.71 6.34
CA PRO A 7 -14.43 -2.99 5.64
C PRO A 7 -13.11 -3.44 5.02
N GLN A 8 -12.96 -4.77 4.92
CA GLN A 8 -11.87 -5.38 4.19
C GLN A 8 -11.99 -5.01 2.70
N HIS A 9 -11.01 -4.29 2.12
CA HIS A 9 -11.02 -3.93 0.70
C HIS A 9 -9.63 -3.97 0.05
N ASN A 10 -9.58 -4.21 -1.26
CA ASN A 10 -8.42 -4.02 -2.12
C ASN A 10 -8.89 -3.66 -3.53
N HIS A 11 -7.99 -3.17 -4.38
CA HIS A 11 -8.34 -2.66 -5.72
C HIS A 11 -8.15 -3.69 -6.85
N GLY A 12 -7.67 -4.90 -6.57
CA GLY A 12 -7.50 -5.96 -7.58
C GLY A 12 -6.73 -5.54 -8.85
N VAL A 13 -5.67 -4.75 -8.70
CA VAL A 13 -4.87 -4.19 -9.79
C VAL A 13 -4.08 -5.31 -10.46
N LYS A 14 -4.06 -5.28 -11.78
CA LYS A 14 -3.24 -6.18 -12.62
C LYS A 14 -2.34 -5.32 -13.49
N LEU A 15 -1.13 -5.79 -13.71
CA LEU A 15 -0.23 -5.20 -14.70
C LEU A 15 -0.46 -5.89 -16.04
N ILE A 16 -0.68 -5.10 -17.09
CA ILE A 16 -0.92 -5.55 -18.45
C ILE A 16 0.20 -5.03 -19.34
N ALA A 17 0.72 -5.88 -20.22
CA ALA A 17 1.60 -5.49 -21.32
C ALA A 17 0.86 -5.64 -22.65
N GLU A 18 1.28 -4.89 -23.66
CA GLU A 18 0.77 -4.93 -25.01
C GLU A 18 1.45 -6.06 -25.82
N GLY A 19 0.66 -6.85 -26.54
CA GLY A 19 1.14 -7.93 -27.40
C GLY A 19 1.71 -7.44 -28.75
N ASN A 20 1.45 -6.19 -29.10
CA ASN A 20 2.03 -5.54 -30.27
C ASN A 20 3.47 -5.09 -30.02
N VAL A 21 4.20 -4.94 -31.11
CA VAL A 21 5.57 -4.43 -31.10
C VAL A 21 5.59 -2.96 -30.67
N GLY A 22 6.48 -2.61 -29.75
CA GLY A 22 6.65 -1.25 -29.25
C GLY A 22 7.02 -0.25 -30.34
N THR A 23 6.41 0.92 -30.29
CA THR A 23 6.60 2.02 -31.26
C THR A 23 7.51 3.14 -30.74
N THR A 24 7.84 3.11 -29.45
CA THR A 24 8.66 4.13 -28.77
C THR A 24 9.46 3.52 -27.63
N ALA A 25 10.64 4.07 -27.37
CA ALA A 25 11.43 3.76 -26.17
C ALA A 25 11.14 4.73 -25.00
N ASN A 26 10.37 5.79 -25.23
CA ASN A 26 9.96 6.73 -24.18
C ASN A 26 8.77 6.15 -23.39
N PRO A 27 8.88 5.95 -22.07
CA PRO A 27 7.81 5.36 -21.26
C PRO A 27 6.66 6.33 -20.93
N THR A 28 6.84 7.64 -21.13
CA THR A 28 5.79 8.63 -20.83
C THR A 28 4.57 8.37 -21.71
N ASP A 29 3.40 8.18 -21.08
CA ASP A 29 2.13 7.85 -21.72
C ASP A 29 2.16 6.61 -22.63
N ALA A 30 3.13 5.70 -22.40
CA ALA A 30 3.29 4.46 -23.13
C ALA A 30 3.08 3.22 -22.24
N MET A 31 2.82 2.08 -22.87
CA MET A 31 2.67 0.78 -22.19
C MET A 31 3.90 -0.12 -22.43
N LEU A 32 4.12 -1.06 -21.51
CA LEU A 32 5.04 -2.18 -21.75
C LEU A 32 4.56 -2.96 -22.97
N SER A 33 5.46 -3.38 -23.85
CA SER A 33 5.11 -4.03 -25.12
C SER A 33 6.14 -5.09 -25.51
N VAL A 34 5.85 -5.83 -26.59
CA VAL A 34 6.84 -6.70 -27.25
C VAL A 34 7.99 -5.84 -27.78
N SER A 35 9.22 -6.34 -27.66
CA SER A 35 10.41 -5.66 -28.19
C SER A 35 10.26 -5.32 -29.68
N ILE A 36 10.93 -4.26 -30.15
CA ILE A 36 10.94 -3.90 -31.58
C ILE A 36 11.42 -5.03 -32.50
N ASN A 37 12.22 -5.94 -31.95
CA ASN A 37 12.72 -7.13 -32.65
C ASN A 37 11.73 -8.32 -32.63
N GLY A 38 10.56 -8.17 -32.00
CA GLY A 38 9.57 -9.24 -31.85
C GLY A 38 9.78 -10.13 -30.62
N ASP A 39 10.81 -9.85 -29.80
CA ASP A 39 11.07 -10.62 -28.58
C ASP A 39 9.97 -10.41 -27.54
N LYS A 40 9.33 -11.51 -27.13
CA LYS A 40 8.23 -11.51 -26.16
C LYS A 40 8.76 -11.49 -24.72
N VAL A 41 9.22 -10.32 -24.29
CA VAL A 41 9.91 -10.14 -22.99
C VAL A 41 8.98 -10.33 -21.78
N TYR A 42 7.69 -10.03 -21.90
CA TYR A 42 6.77 -9.92 -20.76
C TYR A 42 5.64 -10.97 -20.71
N GLY A 43 5.64 -11.97 -21.58
CA GLY A 43 4.57 -12.97 -21.60
C GLY A 43 4.74 -14.13 -22.57
N PRO A 44 3.83 -15.13 -22.52
CA PRO A 44 3.85 -16.28 -23.41
C PRO A 44 3.54 -15.89 -24.86
N ASP A 45 3.79 -16.83 -25.79
CA ASP A 45 3.41 -16.66 -27.19
C ASP A 45 1.88 -16.60 -27.34
N THR A 46 1.36 -15.39 -27.49
CA THR A 46 -0.07 -15.13 -27.66
C THR A 46 -0.30 -14.03 -28.69
N THR A 47 -1.44 -14.09 -29.37
CA THR A 47 -1.91 -13.05 -30.29
C THR A 47 -2.85 -12.05 -29.61
N ALA A 48 -3.01 -12.14 -28.28
CA ALA A 48 -3.83 -11.20 -27.52
C ALA A 48 -3.18 -9.81 -27.52
N ALA A 49 -3.98 -8.77 -27.71
CA ALA A 49 -3.53 -7.38 -27.61
C ALA A 49 -3.09 -7.06 -26.16
N GLU A 50 -3.83 -7.56 -25.17
CA GLU A 50 -3.51 -7.38 -23.76
C GLU A 50 -2.98 -8.69 -23.15
N VAL A 51 -1.78 -8.64 -22.58
CA VAL A 51 -1.11 -9.77 -21.96
C VAL A 51 -0.98 -9.50 -20.45
N PRO A 52 -1.72 -10.23 -19.59
CA PRO A 52 -1.58 -10.07 -18.15
C PRO A 52 -0.22 -10.58 -17.69
N MET A 53 0.51 -9.73 -16.97
CA MET A 53 1.79 -10.10 -16.38
C MET A 53 1.57 -10.98 -15.14
N ASN A 54 2.64 -11.63 -14.68
CA ASN A 54 2.61 -12.46 -13.48
C ASN A 54 2.06 -11.67 -12.29
N ALA A 55 1.17 -12.26 -11.49
CA ALA A 55 0.55 -11.61 -10.33
C ALA A 55 1.55 -11.13 -9.27
N ARG A 56 2.80 -11.60 -9.30
CA ARG A 56 3.90 -11.13 -8.43
C ARG A 56 4.56 -9.83 -8.92
N ALA A 57 4.25 -9.37 -10.13
CA ALA A 57 4.81 -8.12 -10.68
C ALA A 57 4.25 -6.87 -9.98
N ILE A 58 3.05 -6.97 -9.41
CA ILE A 58 2.45 -5.95 -8.55
C ILE A 58 2.05 -6.62 -7.23
N HIS A 59 2.46 -6.03 -6.11
CA HIS A 59 2.01 -6.47 -4.80
C HIS A 59 0.84 -5.62 -4.33
N GLN A 60 -0.24 -6.28 -3.91
CA GLN A 60 -1.37 -5.62 -3.26
C GLN A 60 -1.66 -6.27 -1.93
N SER A 61 -1.75 -5.43 -0.90
CA SER A 61 -2.24 -5.86 0.41
C SER A 61 -3.69 -5.47 0.54
N ASN A 62 -4.45 -6.32 1.23
CA ASN A 62 -5.78 -5.94 1.64
C ASN A 62 -5.71 -4.92 2.79
N MET A 63 -6.55 -3.90 2.76
CA MET A 63 -6.65 -2.88 3.80
C MET A 63 -7.95 -3.02 4.60
N GLY A 64 -7.98 -2.49 5.82
CA GLY A 64 -9.14 -2.59 6.72
C GLY A 64 -9.25 -3.99 7.34
N GLY A 65 -10.47 -4.46 7.59
CA GLY A 65 -10.69 -5.83 8.08
C GLY A 65 -10.15 -6.10 9.49
N GLY A 66 -10.10 -5.08 10.35
CA GLY A 66 -9.60 -5.21 11.72
C GLY A 66 -8.09 -4.95 11.89
N GLN A 67 -7.43 -4.41 10.86
CA GLN A 67 -6.06 -3.88 11.00
C GLN A 67 -5.97 -2.86 12.14
N SER A 68 -4.87 -2.92 12.90
CA SER A 68 -4.62 -1.96 13.97
C SER A 68 -4.45 -0.56 13.39
N GLN A 69 -5.16 0.41 13.95
CA GLN A 69 -4.96 1.82 13.67
C GLN A 69 -4.56 2.55 14.94
N ASN A 70 -3.69 3.55 14.81
CA ASN A 70 -3.38 4.44 15.91
C ASN A 70 -4.65 5.25 16.22
N ASN A 71 -5.20 5.05 17.41
CA ASN A 71 -6.36 5.79 17.90
C ASN A 71 -5.97 6.84 18.96
N MET A 72 -4.68 7.17 19.06
CA MET A 72 -4.24 8.29 19.88
C MET A 72 -4.39 9.58 19.08
N GLN A 73 -5.16 10.52 19.62
CA GLN A 73 -5.10 11.92 19.19
C GLN A 73 -3.67 12.47 19.34
N PRO A 74 -3.31 13.58 18.68
CA PRO A 74 -2.05 14.27 18.92
C PRO A 74 -1.84 14.52 20.42
N TYR A 75 -0.65 14.20 20.93
CA TYR A 75 -0.34 14.29 22.36
C TYR A 75 1.06 14.86 22.59
N GLN A 76 1.23 15.47 23.76
CA GLN A 76 2.52 15.88 24.29
C GLN A 76 2.77 15.07 25.57
N ALA A 77 3.92 14.39 25.64
CA ALA A 77 4.30 13.66 26.85
C ALA A 77 4.65 14.68 27.96
N LEU A 78 4.12 14.45 29.16
CA LEU A 78 4.39 15.24 30.37
C LEU A 78 4.83 14.32 31.51
N MET A 79 5.70 14.82 32.39
CA MET A 79 6.10 14.13 33.60
C MET A 79 5.18 14.57 34.75
N TYR A 80 4.41 13.63 35.31
CA TYR A 80 3.58 13.87 36.49
C TYR A 80 4.28 13.35 37.75
N CYS A 81 4.49 14.24 38.72
CA CYS A 81 4.99 13.89 40.05
C CYS A 81 3.85 14.02 41.07
N VAL A 82 3.58 12.95 41.82
CA VAL A 82 2.58 12.96 42.90
C VAL A 82 3.30 12.81 44.24
N VAL A 83 3.10 13.79 45.13
CA VAL A 83 3.59 13.71 46.51
C VAL A 83 2.51 13.03 47.36
N THR A 84 2.79 11.83 47.84
CA THR A 84 1.82 11.05 48.65
C THR A 84 1.88 11.39 50.14
N GLN A 85 2.92 12.08 50.59
CA GLN A 85 3.20 12.41 51.99
C GLN A 85 3.88 13.79 52.08
N GLY A 86 3.48 14.60 53.04
CA GLY A 86 4.06 15.93 53.27
C GLY A 86 3.92 16.36 54.73
N ILE A 87 4.68 17.38 55.11
CA ILE A 87 4.55 18.04 56.41
C ILE A 87 3.60 19.23 56.22
N PHE A 88 2.48 19.22 56.94
CA PHE A 88 1.46 20.28 56.86
C PHE A 88 1.56 21.18 58.10
N PRO A 89 1.40 22.51 57.97
CA PRO A 89 1.36 23.40 59.12
C PRO A 89 0.13 23.10 59.99
N SER A 90 0.33 23.14 61.30
CA SER A 90 -0.75 23.05 62.28
C SER A 90 -1.73 24.21 62.07
N ARG A 91 -3.02 23.92 61.86
CA ARG A 91 -4.07 24.95 61.83
C ARG A 91 -4.47 25.29 63.27
N SER A 92 -4.41 26.58 63.63
CA SER A 92 -5.00 27.15 64.85
C SER A 92 -6.20 28.02 64.51
#